data_AF-A0A940CW86-F1
#
_entry.id   AF-A0A940CW86-F1
#
_cell.length_a   1.000
_cell.length_b   1.000
_cell.length_c   1.000
_cell.angle_alpha   90.00
_cell.angle_beta   90.00
_cell.angle_gamma   90.00
#
_symmetry.space_group_name_H-M   'P 1'
#
loop_
_entity.id
_entity.type
_entity.pdbx_description
1 polymer ?
#
loop_
_entity_poly.entity_id
_entity_poly.type
_entity_poly.pdbx_seq_one_letter_code
_entity_poly.pdbx_strand_id
1 'polypeptide(L)'
;MKKVILVLLLTLSIFSFSYQYTFYDLGTAHKISLIENKPLIIYFSSPTCTYCKKFEEEVLTNKSFQNILRASYIFAKINPNTKTTTFMGEQFTNNDLFGTFGVRGTPTFVFWYKDKGITSIPGYMPLNDFKKALMYILRFIYENYQESFEIYSTKEDFYLGPSEIIIVSEEDFNFVADNDKNVEYVEKVNKAEDVDTYKTFLTNSTVTAEHLKNLRALRILVLEEK
;
A
#
# COMPACT_ATOMS: atom_id res chain seq x y z
N MET A 1 58.07 -5.08 -17.77
CA MET A 1 57.13 -4.65 -18.81
C MET A 1 55.73 -5.16 -18.47
N LYS A 2 54.76 -4.22 -18.37
CA LYS A 2 53.30 -4.38 -18.23
C LYS A 2 52.79 -5.27 -17.09
N LYS A 3 52.67 -4.68 -15.89
CA LYS A 3 51.72 -5.15 -14.87
C LYS A 3 50.31 -4.88 -15.41
N VAL A 4 49.60 -5.94 -15.79
CA VAL A 4 48.17 -5.87 -16.11
C VAL A 4 47.42 -5.75 -14.79
N ILE A 5 47.02 -4.54 -14.44
CA ILE A 5 46.08 -4.32 -13.33
C ILE A 5 44.70 -4.67 -13.90
N LEU A 6 44.18 -5.84 -13.53
CA LEU A 6 42.80 -6.23 -13.77
C LEU A 6 41.91 -5.36 -12.87
N VAL A 7 41.42 -4.24 -13.40
CA VAL A 7 40.39 -3.43 -12.74
C VAL A 7 39.09 -4.22 -12.81
N LEU A 8 38.76 -4.90 -11.72
CA LEU A 8 37.46 -5.53 -11.50
C LEU A 8 36.41 -4.40 -11.41
N LEU A 9 35.78 -4.09 -12.54
CA LEU A 9 34.58 -3.25 -12.60
C LEU A 9 33.47 -3.96 -11.81
N LEU A 10 33.37 -3.66 -10.52
CA LEU A 10 32.15 -3.87 -9.73
C LEU A 10 31.07 -3.03 -10.41
N THR A 11 30.28 -3.66 -11.28
CA THR A 11 28.99 -3.12 -11.68
C THR A 11 28.15 -3.09 -10.40
N LEU A 12 28.23 -1.96 -9.69
CA LEU A 12 27.32 -1.64 -8.61
C LEU A 12 25.96 -1.52 -9.29
N SER A 13 25.24 -2.63 -9.39
CA SER A 13 23.85 -2.64 -9.82
C SER A 13 23.15 -1.63 -8.92
N ILE A 14 22.81 -0.49 -9.49
CA ILE A 14 22.01 0.52 -8.82
C ILE A 14 20.66 -0.16 -8.66
N PHE A 15 20.50 -0.88 -7.54
CA PHE A 15 19.22 -1.41 -7.12
C PHE A 15 18.33 -0.18 -7.00
N SER A 16 17.51 0.04 -8.01
CA SER A 16 16.45 1.04 -7.96
C SER A 16 15.54 0.56 -6.85
N PHE A 17 15.71 1.16 -5.67
CA PHE A 17 14.98 0.82 -4.46
C PHE A 17 13.52 1.22 -4.68
N SER A 18 12.76 0.32 -5.29
CA SER A 18 11.33 0.48 -5.48
C SER A 18 10.59 -0.24 -4.36
N TYR A 19 9.48 0.34 -3.89
CA TYR A 19 8.60 -0.36 -2.98
C TYR A 19 7.97 -1.55 -3.70
N GLN A 20 8.38 -2.76 -3.30
CA GLN A 20 8.08 -3.99 -4.05
C GLN A 20 6.58 -4.32 -4.17
N TYR A 21 5.77 -3.80 -3.24
CA TYR A 21 4.32 -4.01 -3.17
C TYR A 21 3.53 -2.90 -3.88
N THR A 22 4.18 -2.11 -4.75
CA THR A 22 3.51 -1.08 -5.56
C THR A 22 2.66 -1.72 -6.64
N PHE A 23 1.39 -1.31 -6.72
CA PHE A 23 0.52 -1.55 -7.86
C PHE A 23 0.73 -0.49 -8.94
N TYR A 24 0.63 -0.90 -10.21
CA TYR A 24 0.75 -0.01 -11.37
C TYR A 24 -0.51 0.01 -12.24
N ASP A 25 -1.53 -0.75 -11.85
CA ASP A 25 -2.87 -0.76 -12.43
C ASP A 25 -3.85 -0.34 -11.34
N LEU A 26 -4.58 0.77 -11.55
CA LEU A 26 -5.46 1.34 -10.53
C LEU A 26 -6.66 0.43 -10.25
N GLY A 27 -7.21 -0.22 -11.28
CA GLY A 27 -8.38 -1.08 -11.17
C GLY A 27 -8.09 -2.31 -10.32
N THR A 28 -6.95 -2.96 -10.58
CA THR A 28 -6.45 -4.06 -9.76
C THR A 28 -6.25 -3.62 -8.32
N ALA A 29 -5.57 -2.48 -8.11
CA ALA A 29 -5.36 -1.95 -6.76
C ALA A 29 -6.68 -1.63 -6.04
N HIS A 30 -7.66 -1.08 -6.76
CA HIS A 30 -8.98 -0.79 -6.20
C HIS A 30 -9.75 -2.07 -5.85
N LYS A 31 -9.77 -3.08 -6.72
CA LYS A 31 -10.39 -4.40 -6.41
C LYS A 31 -9.74 -5.04 -5.18
N ILE A 32 -8.41 -5.07 -5.09
CA ILE A 32 -7.71 -5.56 -3.88
C ILE A 32 -8.10 -4.73 -2.65
N SER A 33 -8.17 -3.40 -2.76
CA SER A 33 -8.54 -2.54 -1.62
C SER A 33 -9.95 -2.81 -1.09
N LEU A 34 -10.88 -3.20 -1.98
CA LEU A 34 -12.23 -3.60 -1.63
C LEU A 34 -12.25 -4.96 -0.92
N ILE A 35 -11.56 -5.96 -1.47
CA ILE A 35 -11.50 -7.31 -0.91
C ILE A 35 -10.81 -7.30 0.47
N GLU A 36 -9.68 -6.61 0.58
CA GLU A 36 -8.93 -6.51 1.83
C GLU A 36 -9.48 -5.48 2.82
N ASN A 37 -10.53 -4.73 2.43
CA ASN A 37 -11.08 -3.62 3.19
C ASN A 37 -9.96 -2.68 3.72
N LYS A 38 -9.07 -2.27 2.83
CA LYS A 38 -7.97 -1.32 3.10
C LYS A 38 -8.20 -0.03 2.32
N PRO A 39 -7.88 1.15 2.88
CA PRO A 39 -7.78 2.36 2.07
C PRO A 39 -6.72 2.22 0.96
N LEU A 40 -7.02 2.83 -0.19
CA LEU A 40 -6.15 2.93 -1.34
C LEU A 40 -5.47 4.31 -1.37
N ILE A 41 -4.15 4.31 -1.50
CA ILE A 41 -3.34 5.48 -1.81
C ILE A 41 -3.04 5.45 -3.31
N ILE A 42 -3.52 6.45 -4.03
CA ILE A 42 -3.20 6.68 -5.43
C ILE A 42 -2.13 7.76 -5.50
N TYR A 43 -0.88 7.33 -5.68
CA TYR A 43 0.28 8.17 -5.80
C TYR A 43 0.49 8.58 -7.26
N PHE A 44 0.11 9.82 -7.58
CA PHE A 44 0.38 10.44 -8.86
C PHE A 44 1.81 10.97 -8.89
N SER A 45 2.60 10.45 -9.83
CA SER A 45 4.01 10.74 -10.02
C SER A 45 4.31 11.11 -11.48
N SER A 46 5.53 11.53 -11.75
CA SER A 46 6.00 11.77 -13.11
C SER A 46 7.51 11.49 -13.22
N PRO A 47 8.01 10.92 -14.34
CA PRO A 47 9.44 10.65 -14.53
C PRO A 47 10.35 11.88 -14.36
N THR A 48 9.84 13.07 -14.67
CA THR A 48 10.60 14.34 -14.61
C THR A 48 10.44 15.09 -13.28
N CYS A 49 9.68 14.54 -12.33
CA CYS A 49 9.35 15.21 -11.08
C CYS A 49 10.45 15.02 -10.01
N THR A 50 11.17 16.10 -9.68
CA THR A 50 12.22 16.07 -8.65
C THR A 50 11.69 15.72 -7.27
N TYR A 51 10.54 16.27 -6.87
CA TYR A 51 9.93 15.99 -5.56
C TYR A 51 9.40 14.56 -5.43
N CYS A 52 9.05 13.93 -6.55
CA CYS A 52 8.63 12.53 -6.61
C CYS A 52 9.82 11.62 -6.33
N LYS A 53 10.97 11.90 -6.96
CA LYS A 53 12.24 11.20 -6.67
C LYS A 53 12.62 11.37 -5.20
N LYS A 54 12.52 12.60 -4.68
CA LYS A 54 12.77 12.89 -3.26
C LYS A 54 11.88 12.06 -2.32
N PHE A 55 10.58 11.98 -2.59
CA PHE A 55 9.67 11.13 -1.81
C PHE A 55 10.06 9.65 -1.89
N GLU A 56 10.38 9.17 -3.09
CA GLU A 56 10.77 7.76 -3.29
C GLU A 56 12.06 7.42 -2.56
N GLU A 57 13.05 8.31 -2.56
CA GLU A 57 14.36 8.12 -1.93
C GLU A 57 14.34 8.29 -0.41
N GLU A 58 13.64 9.31 0.11
CA GLU A 58 13.71 9.68 1.54
C GLU A 58 12.58 9.08 2.39
N VAL A 59 11.42 8.79 1.78
CA VAL A 59 10.23 8.34 2.51
C VAL A 59 9.90 6.91 2.16
N LEU A 60 9.75 6.59 0.87
CA LEU A 60 9.27 5.29 0.43
C LEU A 60 10.28 4.15 0.68
N THR A 61 11.58 4.46 0.77
CA THR A 61 12.63 3.50 1.17
C THR A 61 12.61 3.16 2.67
N ASN A 62 11.94 3.96 3.51
CA ASN A 62 11.98 3.77 4.94
C ASN A 62 11.16 2.52 5.35
N LYS A 63 11.82 1.55 5.99
CA LYS A 63 11.19 0.28 6.41
C LYS A 63 9.94 0.48 7.28
N SER A 64 9.96 1.46 8.18
CA SER A 64 8.80 1.71 9.06
C SER A 64 7.62 2.30 8.28
N PHE A 65 7.86 3.16 7.30
CA PHE A 65 6.82 3.65 6.39
C PHE A 65 6.26 2.52 5.52
N GLN A 66 7.14 1.69 4.93
CA GLN A 66 6.74 0.52 4.16
C GLN A 66 5.88 -0.45 4.97
N ASN A 67 6.21 -0.69 6.24
CA ASN A 67 5.39 -1.54 7.11
C ASN A 67 3.99 -0.97 7.35
N ILE A 68 3.84 0.36 7.51
CA ILE A 68 2.52 0.99 7.61
C ILE A 68 1.73 0.78 6.33
N LEU A 69 2.36 0.99 5.16
CA LEU A 69 1.73 0.75 3.87
C LEU A 69 1.25 -0.70 3.75
N ARG A 70 2.15 -1.68 3.92
CA ARG A 70 1.85 -3.12 3.81
C ARG A 70 0.65 -3.52 4.68
N ALA A 71 0.65 -3.06 5.92
CA ALA A 71 -0.33 -3.47 6.90
C ALA A 71 -1.71 -2.82 6.67
N SER A 72 -1.74 -1.56 6.23
CA SER A 72 -2.92 -0.71 6.38
C SER A 72 -3.45 -0.10 5.08
N TYR A 73 -2.66 -0.12 4.00
CA TYR A 73 -2.99 0.56 2.74
C TYR A 73 -2.69 -0.31 1.52
N ILE A 74 -3.48 -0.13 0.47
CA ILE A 74 -3.07 -0.50 -0.89
C ILE A 74 -2.40 0.71 -1.53
N PHE A 75 -1.25 0.52 -2.19
CA PHE A 75 -0.46 1.62 -2.76
C PHE A 75 -0.32 1.47 -4.27
N ALA A 76 -0.97 2.36 -5.03
CA ALA A 76 -0.90 2.41 -6.48
C ALA A 76 -0.09 3.62 -6.95
N LYS A 77 0.89 3.41 -7.82
CA LYS A 77 1.66 4.50 -8.46
C LYS A 77 1.18 4.72 -9.88
N ILE A 78 0.72 5.94 -10.16
CA ILE A 78 0.25 6.36 -11.48
C ILE A 78 1.24 7.36 -12.07
N ASN A 79 1.80 7.02 -13.23
CA ASN A 79 2.62 7.90 -14.05
C ASN A 79 1.82 8.31 -15.29
N PRO A 80 2.07 9.50 -15.89
CA PRO A 80 1.42 9.88 -17.14
C PRO A 80 1.85 8.93 -18.27
N ASN A 81 0.89 8.17 -18.81
CA ASN A 81 1.03 7.30 -19.98
C ASN A 81 -0.36 6.89 -20.51
N THR A 82 -0.38 6.14 -21.60
CA THR A 82 -1.61 5.70 -22.28
C THR A 82 -2.11 4.32 -21.85
N LYS A 83 -1.52 3.69 -20.82
CA LYS A 83 -2.04 2.41 -20.31
C LYS A 83 -3.44 2.62 -19.76
N THR A 84 -4.34 1.69 -20.08
CA THR A 84 -5.73 1.71 -19.65
C THR A 84 -5.93 0.95 -18.35
N THR A 85 -6.88 1.40 -17.55
CA THR A 85 -7.34 0.77 -16.32
C THR A 85 -8.85 0.97 -16.21
N THR A 86 -9.54 0.07 -15.52
CA THR A 86 -10.96 0.24 -15.17
C THR A 86 -11.04 0.70 -13.72
N PHE A 87 -11.68 1.84 -13.44
CA PHE A 87 -11.87 2.34 -12.08
C PHE A 87 -13.31 2.81 -11.94
N MET A 88 -13.99 2.42 -10.85
CA MET A 88 -15.40 2.77 -10.61
C MET A 88 -16.35 2.41 -11.79
N GLY A 89 -16.06 1.32 -12.51
CA GLY A 89 -16.86 0.86 -13.64
C GLY A 89 -16.60 1.56 -14.98
N GLU A 90 -15.70 2.56 -15.01
CA GLU A 90 -15.34 3.29 -16.23
C GLU A 90 -13.89 3.01 -16.63
N GLN A 91 -13.61 3.06 -17.94
CA GLN A 91 -12.26 2.88 -18.47
C GLN A 91 -11.55 4.23 -18.61
N PHE A 92 -10.33 4.30 -18.09
CA PHE A 92 -9.46 5.48 -18.16
C PHE A 92 -8.09 5.09 -18.70
N THR A 93 -7.43 5.98 -19.42
CA THR A 93 -5.97 5.95 -19.51
C THR A 93 -5.36 6.54 -18.24
N ASN A 94 -4.11 6.19 -17.93
CA ASN A 94 -3.39 6.81 -16.81
C ASN A 94 -3.29 8.34 -16.95
N ASN A 95 -3.27 8.88 -18.17
CA ASN A 95 -3.34 10.33 -18.40
C ASN A 95 -4.70 10.92 -18.00
N ASP A 96 -5.81 10.24 -18.33
CA ASP A 96 -7.16 10.71 -17.98
C ASP A 96 -7.33 10.82 -16.46
N LEU A 97 -6.75 9.87 -15.71
CA LEU A 97 -6.82 9.86 -14.25
C LEU A 97 -6.29 11.15 -13.60
N PHE A 98 -5.28 11.82 -14.17
CA PHE A 98 -4.81 13.10 -13.62
C PHE A 98 -5.92 14.16 -13.64
N GLY A 99 -6.68 14.23 -14.73
CA GLY A 99 -7.85 15.11 -14.85
C GLY A 99 -8.98 14.68 -13.93
N THR A 100 -9.32 13.38 -13.94
CA THR A 100 -10.40 12.80 -13.12
C THR A 100 -10.22 13.08 -11.63
N PHE A 101 -8.99 12.99 -11.12
CA PHE A 101 -8.67 13.24 -9.72
C PHE A 101 -8.26 14.70 -9.42
N GLY A 102 -8.34 15.60 -10.40
CA GLY A 102 -8.00 17.02 -10.22
C GLY A 102 -6.53 17.27 -9.89
N VAL A 103 -5.62 16.39 -10.32
CA VAL A 103 -4.19 16.45 -10.05
C VAL A 103 -3.54 17.52 -10.94
N ARG A 104 -3.06 18.59 -10.29
CA ARG A 104 -2.40 19.73 -10.98
C ARG A 104 -0.87 19.71 -10.92
N GLY A 105 -0.31 18.83 -10.10
CA GLY A 105 1.12 18.72 -9.88
C GLY A 105 1.47 17.40 -9.21
N THR A 106 2.74 17.02 -9.30
CA THR A 106 3.25 15.78 -8.71
C THR A 106 4.41 16.09 -7.73
N PRO A 107 4.58 15.31 -6.64
CA PRO A 107 3.75 14.18 -6.25
C PRO A 107 2.38 14.64 -5.74
N THR A 108 1.33 13.86 -5.95
CA THR A 108 0.03 14.03 -5.29
C THR A 108 -0.45 12.67 -4.80
N PHE A 109 -0.94 12.61 -3.57
CA PHE A 109 -1.44 11.39 -2.93
C PHE A 109 -2.93 11.52 -2.71
N VAL A 110 -3.73 10.77 -3.48
CA VAL A 110 -5.18 10.70 -3.29
C VAL A 110 -5.49 9.51 -2.41
N PHE A 111 -6.27 9.73 -1.36
CA PHE A 111 -6.74 8.70 -0.44
C PHE A 111 -8.17 8.34 -0.78
N TRP A 112 -8.40 7.05 -0.96
CA TRP A 112 -9.69 6.48 -1.34
C TRP A 112 -10.04 5.34 -0.40
N TYR A 113 -11.30 5.18 -0.05
CA TYR A 113 -11.77 4.05 0.74
C TYR A 113 -13.15 3.62 0.27
N LYS A 114 -13.26 2.34 -0.08
CA LYS A 114 -14.42 1.77 -0.77
C LYS A 114 -14.68 2.52 -2.08
N ASP A 115 -15.75 3.30 -2.13
CA ASP A 115 -16.19 4.05 -3.31
C ASP A 115 -16.11 5.56 -3.10
N LYS A 116 -15.34 6.01 -2.09
CA LYS A 116 -15.29 7.42 -1.69
C LYS A 116 -13.86 7.94 -1.62
N GLY A 117 -13.66 9.12 -2.19
CA GLY A 117 -12.48 9.94 -1.94
C GLY A 117 -12.50 10.48 -0.51
N ILE A 118 -11.39 10.32 0.19
CA ILE A 118 -11.21 10.76 1.58
C ILE A 118 -10.54 12.13 1.62
N THR A 119 -9.37 12.24 0.98
CA THR A 119 -8.60 13.49 0.90
C THR A 119 -7.54 13.40 -0.20
N SER A 120 -6.91 14.52 -0.51
CA SER A 120 -5.75 14.59 -1.40
C SER A 120 -4.65 15.44 -0.76
N ILE A 121 -3.42 14.95 -0.79
CA ILE A 121 -2.23 15.63 -0.29
C ILE A 121 -1.32 15.93 -1.48
N PRO A 122 -1.28 17.19 -1.96
CA PRO A 122 -0.35 17.59 -2.99
C PRO A 122 1.04 17.90 -2.40
N GLY A 123 2.08 17.64 -3.19
CA GLY A 123 3.46 17.99 -2.86
C GLY A 123 4.18 16.96 -2.00
N TYR A 124 5.48 17.19 -1.82
CA TYR A 124 6.32 16.37 -0.95
C TYR A 124 5.97 16.61 0.52
N MET A 125 5.86 15.52 1.28
CA MET A 125 5.69 15.53 2.73
C MET A 125 6.84 14.75 3.38
N PRO A 126 7.53 15.32 4.39
CA PRO A 126 8.59 14.61 5.12
C PRO A 126 8.10 13.31 5.77
N LEU A 127 9.01 12.35 5.97
CA LEU A 127 8.71 11.00 6.46
C LEU A 127 7.83 10.97 7.73
N ASN A 128 8.19 11.74 8.76
CA ASN A 128 7.48 11.70 10.05
C ASN A 128 6.07 12.29 9.94
N ASP A 129 5.93 13.41 9.21
CA ASP A 129 4.64 14.05 8.96
C ASP A 129 3.75 13.13 8.15
N PHE A 130 4.33 12.43 7.15
CA PHE A 130 3.57 11.51 6.33
C PHE A 130 3.10 10.30 7.12
N LYS A 131 3.95 9.72 7.98
CA LYS A 131 3.51 8.65 8.90
C LYS A 131 2.35 9.10 9.79
N LYS A 132 2.40 10.31 10.33
CA LYS A 132 1.30 10.88 11.14
C LYS A 132 0.04 11.08 10.30
N ALA A 133 0.15 11.57 9.07
CA ALA A 133 -0.98 11.71 8.15
C ALA A 133 -1.63 10.35 7.84
N LEU A 134 -0.83 9.31 7.60
CA LEU A 134 -1.35 7.95 7.39
C LEU A 134 -2.13 7.45 8.61
N MET A 135 -1.62 7.62 9.83
CA MET A 135 -2.31 7.17 11.04
C MET A 135 -3.59 7.98 11.30
N TYR A 136 -3.54 9.30 11.07
CA TYR A 136 -4.70 10.18 11.17
C TYR A 136 -5.82 9.74 10.22
N ILE A 137 -5.50 9.44 8.96
CA ILE A 137 -6.47 8.99 7.97
C ILE A 137 -7.09 7.64 8.38
N LEU A 138 -6.31 6.72 8.94
CA LEU A 138 -6.84 5.46 9.48
C LEU A 138 -7.81 5.71 10.64
N ARG A 139 -7.46 6.59 11.59
CA ARG A 139 -8.35 6.99 12.69
C ARG A 139 -9.64 7.62 12.18
N PHE A 140 -9.54 8.50 11.19
CA PHE A 140 -10.70 9.11 10.54
C PHE A 140 -11.61 8.04 9.91
N ILE A 141 -11.05 7.10 9.14
CA ILE A 141 -11.79 6.07 8.42
C ILE A 141 -12.47 5.06 9.37
N TYR A 142 -11.73 4.55 10.36
CA TYR A 142 -12.18 3.40 11.16
C TYR A 142 -12.80 3.79 12.50
N GLU A 143 -12.46 4.95 13.06
CA GLU A 143 -12.90 5.36 14.39
C GLU A 143 -13.72 6.65 14.39
N ASN A 144 -14.00 7.20 13.20
CA ASN A 144 -14.72 8.47 13.04
C ASN A 144 -14.05 9.61 13.85
N TYR A 145 -12.72 9.65 13.84
CA TYR A 145 -11.93 10.64 14.58
C TYR A 145 -12.20 12.07 14.06
N GLN A 146 -12.49 13.01 14.96
CA GLN A 146 -13.01 14.35 14.60
C GLN A 146 -12.02 15.51 14.83
N GLU A 147 -10.94 15.30 15.59
CA GLU A 147 -9.98 16.40 15.81
C GLU A 147 -9.20 16.71 14.52
N SER A 148 -8.68 17.93 14.39
CA SER A 148 -7.91 18.31 13.20
C SER A 148 -6.55 17.60 13.13
N PHE A 149 -6.02 17.47 11.91
CA PHE A 149 -4.67 16.96 11.70
C PHE A 149 -3.60 17.79 12.43
N GLU A 150 -3.78 19.11 12.52
CA GLU A 150 -2.85 20.00 13.24
C GLU A 150 -2.72 19.56 14.70
N ILE A 151 -3.85 19.31 15.37
CA ILE A 151 -3.85 18.85 16.77
C ILE A 151 -3.30 17.43 16.86
N TYR A 152 -3.77 16.53 15.99
CA TYR A 152 -3.33 15.13 15.98
C TYR A 152 -1.82 14.99 15.77
N SER A 153 -1.23 15.80 14.88
CA SER A 153 0.19 15.71 14.52
C SER A 153 1.13 16.04 15.68
N THR A 154 0.65 16.68 16.74
CA THR A 154 1.42 16.93 17.97
C THR A 154 1.46 15.76 18.94
N LYS A 155 0.60 14.75 18.73
CA LYS A 155 0.47 13.58 19.62
C LYS A 155 1.41 12.45 19.23
N GLU A 156 1.78 11.64 20.21
CA GLU A 156 2.40 10.33 19.98
C GLU A 156 1.27 9.31 19.84
N ASP A 157 1.05 8.82 18.61
CA ASP A 157 0.08 7.77 18.29
C ASP A 157 0.73 6.76 17.33
N PHE A 158 0.31 5.50 17.45
CA PHE A 158 0.67 4.44 16.51
C PHE A 158 -0.56 3.57 16.26
N TYR A 159 -1.20 3.81 15.11
CA TYR A 159 -2.41 3.13 14.71
C TYR A 159 -2.31 2.63 13.26
N LEU A 160 -2.60 1.35 13.05
CA LEU A 160 -2.54 0.68 11.76
C LEU A 160 -3.93 0.23 11.25
N GLY A 161 -5.01 0.62 11.94
CA GLY A 161 -6.35 0.14 11.65
C GLY A 161 -6.76 -1.08 12.49
N PRO A 162 -8.00 -1.55 12.32
CA PRO A 162 -8.52 -2.73 13.03
C PRO A 162 -7.89 -4.02 12.50
N SER A 163 -7.89 -5.07 13.32
CA SER A 163 -7.63 -6.44 12.86
C SER A 163 -8.95 -7.09 12.40
N GLU A 164 -8.99 -7.55 11.16
CA GLU A 164 -10.19 -8.05 10.50
C GLU A 164 -9.96 -9.45 9.93
N ILE A 165 -10.91 -10.34 10.22
CA ILE A 165 -11.10 -11.62 9.50
C ILE A 165 -12.23 -11.37 8.52
N ILE A 166 -11.97 -11.57 7.23
CA ILE A 166 -12.90 -11.30 6.14
C ILE A 166 -13.16 -12.61 5.41
N ILE A 167 -14.41 -13.05 5.38
CA ILE A 167 -14.81 -14.21 4.56
C ILE A 167 -14.90 -13.75 3.11
N VAL A 168 -14.22 -14.43 2.20
CA VAL A 168 -14.15 -14.08 0.78
C VAL A 168 -14.53 -15.24 -0.11
N SER A 169 -15.07 -14.93 -1.29
CA SER A 169 -15.38 -15.92 -2.32
C SER A 169 -14.11 -16.60 -2.85
N GLU A 170 -14.25 -17.76 -3.50
CA GLU A 170 -13.14 -18.42 -4.20
C GLU A 170 -12.54 -17.53 -5.30
N GLU A 171 -13.36 -16.71 -5.97
CA GLU A 171 -12.89 -15.75 -6.96
C GLU A 171 -11.99 -14.70 -6.33
N ASP A 172 -12.44 -14.05 -5.24
CA ASP A 172 -11.70 -12.98 -4.60
C ASP A 172 -10.44 -13.48 -3.89
N PHE A 173 -10.51 -14.67 -3.29
CA PHE A 173 -9.37 -15.34 -2.68
C PHE A 173 -8.24 -15.55 -3.70
N ASN A 174 -8.58 -16.14 -4.85
CA ASN A 174 -7.61 -16.38 -5.92
C ASN A 174 -7.14 -15.07 -6.56
N PHE A 175 -8.03 -14.10 -6.75
CA PHE A 175 -7.66 -12.79 -7.28
C PHE A 175 -6.62 -12.10 -6.39
N VAL A 176 -6.79 -12.14 -5.07
CA VAL A 176 -5.80 -11.59 -4.12
C VAL A 176 -4.49 -12.38 -4.18
N ALA A 177 -4.55 -13.72 -4.17
CA ALA A 177 -3.38 -14.58 -4.25
C ALA A 177 -2.50 -14.30 -5.50
N ASP A 178 -3.14 -14.01 -6.63
CA ASP A 178 -2.46 -13.80 -7.90
C ASP A 178 -1.93 -12.36 -8.08
N ASN A 179 -2.53 -11.37 -7.41
CA ASN A 179 -2.29 -9.96 -7.71
C ASN A 179 -1.65 -9.15 -6.58
N ASP A 180 -1.86 -9.49 -5.30
CA ASP A 180 -1.17 -8.80 -4.20
C ASP A 180 0.12 -9.52 -3.80
N LYS A 181 1.24 -8.80 -3.91
CA LYS A 181 2.57 -9.30 -3.54
C LYS A 181 2.81 -9.35 -2.04
N ASN A 182 1.94 -8.74 -1.23
CA ASN A 182 2.06 -8.71 0.23
C ASN A 182 1.26 -9.83 0.92
N VAL A 183 0.81 -10.84 0.15
CA VAL A 183 0.01 -11.96 0.66
C VAL A 183 0.87 -13.12 1.14
N GLU A 184 0.33 -13.90 2.07
CA GLU A 184 0.87 -15.19 2.48
C GLU A 184 -0.26 -16.18 2.75
N TYR A 185 -0.23 -17.32 2.05
CA TYR A 185 -1.13 -18.43 2.37
C TYR A 185 -0.62 -19.20 3.60
N VAL A 186 -1.50 -19.41 4.57
CA VAL A 186 -1.20 -20.10 5.82
C VAL A 186 -2.25 -21.17 6.07
N GLU A 187 -1.85 -22.43 5.90
CA GLU A 187 -2.66 -23.58 6.31
C GLU A 187 -2.75 -23.66 7.85
N LYS A 188 -1.59 -23.53 8.52
CA LYS A 188 -1.45 -23.55 9.97
C LYS A 188 -0.24 -22.74 10.42
N VAL A 189 -0.38 -22.03 11.52
CA VAL A 189 0.74 -21.33 12.17
C VAL A 189 1.58 -22.34 12.97
N ASN A 190 2.84 -22.52 12.57
CA ASN A 190 3.78 -23.43 13.25
C ASN A 190 4.54 -22.73 14.39
N LYS A 191 4.98 -21.50 14.15
CA LYS A 191 5.76 -20.68 15.08
C LYS A 191 5.26 -19.24 15.02
N ALA A 192 5.08 -18.63 16.18
CA ALA A 192 4.53 -17.27 16.27
C ALA A 192 5.54 -16.21 15.79
N GLU A 193 6.82 -16.44 16.03
CA GLU A 193 7.92 -15.54 15.67
C GLU A 193 8.15 -15.39 14.16
N ASP A 194 7.66 -16.35 13.36
CA ASP A 194 7.80 -16.34 11.90
C ASP A 194 6.69 -15.51 11.21
N VAL A 195 5.66 -15.09 11.96
CA VAL A 195 4.50 -14.37 11.42
C VAL A 195 4.83 -12.90 11.19
N ASP A 196 4.94 -12.49 9.93
CA ASP A 196 5.02 -11.08 9.54
C ASP A 196 3.63 -10.44 9.58
N THR A 197 3.29 -9.81 10.70
CA THR A 197 1.96 -9.22 10.96
C THR A 197 1.57 -8.06 10.02
N TYR A 198 2.50 -7.60 9.17
CA TYR A 198 2.24 -6.57 8.15
C TYR A 198 1.75 -7.16 6.81
N LYS A 199 1.67 -8.49 6.68
CA LYS A 199 1.10 -9.16 5.50
C LYS A 199 -0.42 -9.28 5.56
N THR A 200 -1.01 -9.46 4.38
CA THR A 200 -2.36 -10.01 4.26
C THR A 200 -2.25 -11.53 4.27
N PHE A 201 -3.01 -12.21 5.14
CA PHE A 201 -3.00 -13.66 5.21
C PHE A 201 -4.18 -14.25 4.46
N LEU A 202 -3.94 -15.34 3.73
CA LEU A 202 -4.95 -16.16 3.09
C LEU A 202 -5.03 -17.50 3.82
N THR A 203 -6.22 -17.98 4.17
CA THR A 203 -6.37 -19.28 4.81
C THR A 203 -7.73 -19.92 4.52
N ASN A 204 -7.81 -21.24 4.60
CA ASN A 204 -9.07 -21.99 4.49
C ASN A 204 -9.59 -22.43 5.87
N SER A 205 -9.02 -21.90 6.96
CA SER A 205 -9.34 -22.32 8.33
C SER A 205 -9.63 -21.14 9.23
N THR A 206 -10.86 -21.07 9.74
CA THR A 206 -11.27 -20.10 10.76
C THR A 206 -10.42 -20.23 12.03
N VAL A 207 -9.96 -21.43 12.37
CA VAL A 207 -9.07 -21.66 13.52
C VAL A 207 -7.70 -21.00 13.29
N THR A 208 -7.12 -21.19 12.09
CA THR A 208 -5.86 -20.52 11.72
C THR A 208 -6.05 -19.00 11.67
N ALA A 209 -7.19 -18.52 11.17
CA ALA A 209 -7.49 -17.10 11.11
C ALA A 209 -7.55 -16.44 12.49
N GLU A 210 -8.25 -17.05 13.45
CA GLU A 210 -8.30 -16.55 14.83
C GLU A 210 -6.92 -16.59 15.50
N HIS A 211 -6.10 -17.61 15.21
CA HIS A 211 -4.74 -17.66 15.72
C HIS A 211 -3.88 -16.51 15.15
N LEU A 212 -3.94 -16.24 13.84
CA LEU A 212 -3.24 -15.12 13.21
C LEU A 212 -3.69 -13.77 13.78
N LYS A 213 -5.00 -13.60 13.99
CA LYS A 213 -5.57 -12.41 14.63
C LYS A 213 -5.02 -12.21 16.06
N ASN A 214 -4.94 -13.27 16.85
CA ASN A 214 -4.34 -13.23 18.20
C ASN A 214 -2.85 -12.86 18.17
N LEU A 215 -2.15 -13.19 17.08
CA LEU A 215 -0.77 -12.76 16.81
C LEU A 215 -0.67 -11.32 16.25
N ARG A 216 -1.78 -10.58 16.21
CA ARG A 216 -1.89 -9.19 15.74
C ARG A 216 -1.73 -9.00 14.23
N ALA A 217 -1.99 -10.04 13.42
CA ALA A 217 -2.20 -9.86 12.00
C ALA A 217 -3.43 -8.94 11.77
N LEU A 218 -3.32 -7.99 10.86
CA LEU A 218 -4.40 -7.01 10.64
C LEU A 218 -5.42 -7.44 9.59
N ARG A 219 -5.02 -8.24 8.60
CA ARG A 219 -5.90 -8.69 7.52
C ARG A 219 -5.73 -10.17 7.28
N ILE A 220 -6.82 -10.89 7.50
CA ILE A 220 -6.91 -12.32 7.26
C ILE A 220 -8.13 -12.57 6.38
N LEU A 221 -7.91 -13.06 5.16
CA LEU A 221 -8.97 -13.49 4.26
C LEU A 221 -9.17 -14.99 4.42
N VAL A 222 -10.41 -15.39 4.70
CA VAL A 222 -10.79 -16.78 4.87
C VAL A 222 -11.66 -17.20 3.70
N LEU A 223 -11.28 -18.27 3.01
CA LEU A 223 -12.07 -18.83 1.93
C LEU A 223 -13.44 -19.29 2.48
N GLU A 224 -14.52 -18.83 1.85
CA GLU A 224 -15.88 -19.25 2.17
C GLU A 224 -16.04 -20.78 2.04
N GLU A 225 -16.59 -21.42 3.08
CA GLU A 225 -16.93 -22.84 3.05
C GLU A 225 -18.15 -23.04 2.13
N LYS A 226 -18.06 -24.01 1.20
CA LYS A 226 -19.17 -24.38 0.30
C LYS A 226 -20.25 -25.20 1.02
#